data_AF-A0A6N7ENU1-F1
#
_entry.id   AF-A0A6N7ENU1-F1
#
_cell.length_a   1.000
_cell.length_b   1.000
_cell.length_c   1.000
_cell.angle_alpha   90.00
_cell.angle_beta   90.00
_cell.angle_gamma   90.00
#
_symmetry.space_group_name_H-M   'P 1'
#
loop_
_entity.id
_entity.type
_entity.pdbx_description
1 polymer ?
#
loop_
_entity_poly.entity_id
_entity_poly.type
_entity_poly.pdbx_seq_one_letter_code
_entity_poly.pdbx_strand_id
1 'polypeptide(L)'
;AAGAQPDPARRRDVVRHRAFARAMHAVYPVPRRWQSWVDGDTLVCRCEEVTASQLRAACRDLGADDPRSARSLARVGMGRCQGRICGWPAAGLLAHLTDREITEDDLLASSRRPLAAHVPLGTLAALDRAAPNEEATP
;
A
#
# COMPACT_ATOMS: atom_id res chain seq x y z
N ALA A 1 16.58 -19.75 0.05
CA ALA A 1 17.62 -18.69 0.02
C ALA A 1 17.01 -17.30 0.18
N ALA A 2 16.60 -16.94 1.40
CA ALA A 2 16.44 -15.54 1.79
C ALA A 2 17.83 -15.04 2.20
N GLY A 3 18.34 -13.97 1.58
CA GLY A 3 19.65 -13.39 1.94
C GLY A 3 20.73 -13.34 0.85
N ALA A 4 20.47 -13.82 -0.37
CA ALA A 4 21.42 -13.63 -1.47
C ALA A 4 21.54 -12.12 -1.81
N GLN A 5 22.78 -11.63 -1.97
CA GLN A 5 23.06 -10.26 -2.40
C GLN A 5 22.31 -9.97 -3.72
N PRO A 6 21.48 -8.91 -3.78
CA PRO A 6 20.72 -8.63 -4.98
C PRO A 6 21.66 -8.30 -6.14
N ASP A 7 21.42 -8.97 -7.28
CA ASP A 7 22.14 -8.80 -8.54
C ASP A 7 22.39 -7.31 -8.85
N PRO A 8 23.65 -6.91 -9.11
CA PRO A 8 23.98 -5.52 -9.41
C PRO A 8 23.20 -4.94 -10.60
N ALA A 9 22.81 -5.75 -11.60
CA ALA A 9 21.94 -5.29 -12.68
C ALA A 9 20.56 -4.86 -12.16
N ARG A 10 19.95 -5.68 -11.30
CA ARG A 10 18.66 -5.35 -10.65
C ARG A 10 18.76 -4.08 -9.80
N ARG A 11 19.87 -3.88 -9.09
CA ARG A 11 20.09 -2.64 -8.32
C ARG A 11 20.10 -1.40 -9.23
N ARG A 12 20.78 -1.47 -10.38
CA ARG A 12 20.80 -0.39 -11.38
C ARG A 12 19.41 -0.09 -11.91
N ASP A 13 18.61 -1.12 -12.21
CA ASP A 13 17.24 -0.94 -12.67
C ASP A 13 16.37 -0.25 -11.62
N VAL A 14 16.47 -0.64 -10.34
CA VAL A 14 15.75 0.03 -9.25
C VAL A 14 16.11 1.51 -9.15
N VAL A 15 17.39 1.85 -9.24
CA VAL A 15 17.85 3.25 -9.22
C VAL A 15 17.28 4.03 -10.40
N ARG A 16 17.35 3.46 -11.61
CA ARG A 16 16.79 4.07 -12.83
C ARG A 16 15.28 4.31 -12.72
N HIS A 17 14.52 3.32 -12.29
CA HIS A 17 13.07 3.44 -12.13
C HIS A 17 12.68 4.46 -11.06
N ARG A 18 13.44 4.55 -9.96
CA ARG A 18 13.23 5.59 -8.94
C ARG A 18 13.53 6.98 -9.48
N ALA A 19 14.57 7.14 -10.28
CA ALA A 19 14.88 8.43 -10.92
C ALA A 19 13.77 8.87 -11.88
N PHE A 20 13.27 7.94 -12.71
CA PHE A 20 12.13 8.19 -13.58
C PHE A 20 10.86 8.57 -12.81
N ALA A 21 10.51 7.83 -11.74
CA ALA A 21 9.35 8.14 -10.91
C ALA A 21 9.44 9.54 -10.29
N ARG A 22 10.62 9.95 -9.79
CA ARG A 22 10.84 11.31 -9.28
C ARG A 22 10.64 12.37 -10.36
N ALA A 23 11.16 12.16 -11.56
CA ALA A 23 10.97 13.07 -12.68
C ALA A 23 9.48 13.22 -13.04
N MET A 24 8.74 12.10 -13.11
CA MET A 24 7.31 12.14 -13.36
C MET A 24 6.53 12.91 -12.29
N HIS A 25 6.86 12.74 -11.01
CA HIS A 25 6.22 13.49 -9.92
C HIS A 25 6.54 14.99 -9.95
N ALA A 26 7.72 15.37 -10.43
CA ALA A 26 8.09 16.78 -10.60
C ALA A 26 7.38 17.44 -11.79
N VAL A 27 7.22 16.73 -12.91
CA VAL A 27 6.57 17.25 -14.12
C VAL A 27 5.05 17.26 -13.99
N TYR A 28 4.48 16.26 -13.31
CA TYR A 28 3.03 16.09 -13.15
C TYR A 28 2.64 16.03 -11.67
N PRO A 29 2.79 17.14 -10.91
CA PRO A 29 2.45 17.16 -9.50
C PRO A 29 0.93 17.06 -9.32
N VAL A 30 0.49 16.32 -8.31
CA VAL A 30 -0.93 16.31 -7.90
C VAL A 30 -1.23 17.63 -7.17
N PRO A 31 -2.24 18.41 -7.61
CA PRO A 31 -2.55 19.69 -6.98
C PRO A 31 -2.96 19.55 -5.52
N ARG A 32 -2.58 20.52 -4.66
CA ARG A 32 -2.80 20.47 -3.20
C ARG A 32 -4.26 20.26 -2.78
N ARG A 33 -5.23 20.67 -3.61
CA ARG A 33 -6.67 20.61 -3.32
C ARG A 33 -7.39 19.53 -4.12
N TRP A 34 -6.69 18.50 -4.59
CA TRP A 34 -7.27 17.42 -5.39
C TRP A 34 -8.44 16.70 -4.67
N GLN A 35 -8.46 16.70 -3.34
CA GLN A 35 -9.52 16.07 -2.54
C GLN A 35 -10.90 16.68 -2.81
N SER A 36 -10.97 17.97 -3.17
CA SER A 36 -12.23 18.62 -3.49
C SER A 36 -12.79 18.22 -4.85
N TRP A 37 -12.02 17.50 -5.67
CA TRP A 37 -12.46 16.95 -6.95
C TRP A 37 -13.11 15.57 -6.80
N VAL A 38 -13.02 14.98 -5.61
CA VAL A 38 -13.52 13.63 -5.32
C VAL A 38 -14.97 13.71 -4.87
N ASP A 39 -15.89 13.28 -5.71
CA ASP A 39 -17.31 13.17 -5.38
C ASP A 39 -17.59 11.97 -4.45
N GLY A 40 -18.86 11.70 -4.13
CA GLY A 40 -19.24 10.58 -3.26
C GLY A 40 -19.06 9.19 -3.90
N ASP A 41 -19.25 9.09 -5.20
CA ASP A 41 -19.29 7.83 -5.95
C ASP A 41 -17.90 7.43 -6.48
N THR A 42 -16.93 8.34 -6.40
CA THR A 42 -15.55 8.09 -6.80
C THR A 42 -15.00 6.87 -6.08
N LEU A 43 -14.62 5.86 -6.84
CA LEU A 43 -13.95 4.67 -6.33
C LEU A 43 -12.54 5.01 -5.85
N VAL A 44 -12.33 4.98 -4.54
CA VAL A 44 -11.02 5.12 -3.91
C VAL A 44 -10.26 3.81 -3.97
N CYS A 45 -10.92 2.68 -3.67
CA CYS A 45 -10.32 1.34 -3.75
C CYS A 45 -11.04 0.47 -4.78
N ARG A 46 -10.45 0.29 -5.95
CA ARG A 46 -11.02 -0.61 -6.98
C ARG A 46 -11.11 -2.07 -6.54
N CYS A 47 -10.15 -2.57 -5.77
CA CYS A 47 -10.10 -4.00 -5.43
C CYS A 47 -11.16 -4.43 -4.42
N GLU A 48 -11.61 -3.52 -3.57
CA GLU A 48 -12.62 -3.75 -2.52
C GLU A 48 -13.88 -2.92 -2.77
N GLU A 49 -13.95 -2.27 -3.93
CA GLU A 49 -15.05 -1.41 -4.39
C GLU A 49 -15.46 -0.31 -3.38
N VAL A 50 -14.48 0.22 -2.66
CA VAL A 50 -14.70 1.28 -1.66
C VAL A 50 -14.76 2.64 -2.34
N THR A 51 -15.92 3.29 -2.25
CA THR A 51 -16.17 4.66 -2.70
C THR A 51 -15.70 5.70 -1.67
N ALA A 52 -15.58 6.96 -2.09
CA ALA A 52 -15.24 8.06 -1.20
C ALA A 52 -16.32 8.31 -0.15
N SER A 53 -17.61 8.13 -0.48
CA SER A 53 -18.71 8.23 0.51
C SER A 53 -18.59 7.18 1.61
N GLN A 54 -18.27 5.93 1.27
CA GLN A 54 -18.04 4.86 2.25
C GLN A 54 -16.81 5.13 3.11
N LEU A 55 -15.71 5.63 2.53
CA LEU A 55 -14.53 6.00 3.30
C LEU A 55 -14.83 7.15 4.29
N ARG A 56 -15.60 8.15 3.84
CA ARG A 56 -16.06 9.26 4.69
C ARG A 56 -16.96 8.79 5.82
N ALA A 57 -17.90 7.88 5.54
CA ALA A 57 -18.77 7.28 6.55
C ALA A 57 -17.96 6.48 7.57
N ALA A 58 -17.01 5.65 7.14
CA ALA A 58 -16.13 4.92 8.05
C ALA A 58 -15.32 5.86 8.96
N CYS A 59 -14.80 6.97 8.43
CA CYS A 59 -14.10 7.97 9.22
C CYS A 59 -15.01 8.60 10.28
N ARG A 60 -16.20 9.08 9.88
CA ARG A 60 -17.11 9.80 10.80
C ARG A 60 -17.83 8.89 11.79
N ASP A 61 -18.28 7.73 11.34
CA ASP A 61 -19.24 6.90 12.07
C ASP A 61 -18.54 5.77 12.84
N LEU A 62 -17.36 5.34 12.38
CA LEU A 62 -16.60 4.22 12.97
C LEU A 62 -15.24 4.64 13.54
N GLY A 63 -14.88 5.93 13.45
CA GLY A 63 -13.59 6.45 13.94
C GLY A 63 -12.40 5.99 13.09
N ALA A 64 -12.62 5.72 11.80
CA ALA A 64 -11.56 5.30 10.89
C ALA A 64 -10.74 6.51 10.35
N ASP A 65 -10.06 7.22 11.24
CA ASP A 65 -9.40 8.52 11.02
C ASP A 65 -7.95 8.44 10.51
N ASP A 66 -7.43 7.22 10.35
CA ASP A 66 -6.09 6.93 9.84
C ASP A 66 -6.10 5.74 8.86
N PRO A 67 -5.07 5.58 8.00
CA PRO A 67 -5.08 4.51 6.98
C PRO A 67 -5.12 3.09 7.55
N ARG A 68 -4.61 2.85 8.75
CA ARG A 68 -4.65 1.53 9.41
C ARG A 68 -6.05 1.21 9.92
N SER A 69 -6.70 2.15 10.59
CA SER A 69 -8.09 1.99 11.04
C SER A 69 -9.04 1.89 9.84
N ALA A 70 -8.90 2.76 8.83
CA ALA A 70 -9.67 2.69 7.59
C ALA A 70 -9.49 1.37 6.84
N ARG A 71 -8.26 0.84 6.76
CA ARG A 71 -8.02 -0.50 6.21
C ARG A 71 -8.83 -1.54 6.98
N SER A 72 -8.82 -1.50 8.31
CA SER A 72 -9.49 -2.50 9.15
C SER A 72 -11.02 -2.40 9.09
N LEU A 73 -11.56 -1.19 9.11
CA LEU A 73 -12.99 -0.93 9.25
C LEU A 73 -13.71 -0.78 7.90
N ALA A 74 -13.03 -0.29 6.87
CA ALA A 74 -13.59 -0.04 5.53
C ALA A 74 -12.93 -0.89 4.44
N ARG A 75 -11.99 -1.79 4.78
CA ARG A 75 -11.26 -2.68 3.86
C ARG A 75 -10.39 -1.97 2.81
N VAL A 76 -10.28 -0.64 2.84
CA VAL A 76 -9.46 0.10 1.87
C VAL A 76 -8.01 -0.40 1.89
N GLY A 77 -7.53 -0.82 0.72
CA GLY A 77 -6.18 -1.36 0.56
C GLY A 77 -5.97 -2.81 1.04
N MET A 78 -7.03 -3.57 1.35
CA MET A 78 -6.97 -5.01 1.63
C MET A 78 -7.02 -5.90 0.38
N GLY A 79 -7.45 -5.36 -0.77
CA GLY A 79 -7.60 -6.18 -1.98
C GLY A 79 -6.28 -6.57 -2.65
N ARG A 80 -6.34 -7.15 -3.86
CA ARG A 80 -5.16 -7.69 -4.56
C ARG A 80 -4.03 -6.66 -4.80
N CYS A 81 -4.31 -5.37 -4.87
CA CYS A 81 -3.22 -4.39 -4.97
C CYS A 81 -2.49 -4.13 -3.64
N GLN A 82 -3.06 -4.59 -2.51
CA GLN A 82 -2.57 -4.43 -1.14
C GLN A 82 -2.30 -2.96 -0.78
N GLY A 83 -3.13 -2.03 -1.28
CA GLY A 83 -2.98 -0.59 -1.03
C GLY A 83 -1.96 0.11 -1.92
N ARG A 84 -1.39 -0.55 -2.94
CA ARG A 84 -0.40 0.06 -3.85
C ARG A 84 -0.95 1.24 -4.66
N ILE A 85 -2.24 1.17 -5.00
CA ILE A 85 -2.91 2.20 -5.80
C ILE A 85 -3.68 3.16 -4.91
N CYS A 86 -4.49 2.63 -4.00
CA CYS A 86 -5.38 3.44 -3.17
C CYS A 86 -4.74 3.98 -1.88
N GLY A 87 -3.53 3.54 -1.51
CA GLY A 87 -2.92 3.90 -0.21
C GLY A 87 -2.68 5.39 -0.03
N TRP A 88 -1.99 6.03 -0.99
CA TRP A 88 -1.76 7.47 -0.98
C TRP A 88 -3.06 8.29 -1.04
N PRO A 89 -4.01 8.06 -1.97
CA PRO A 89 -5.23 8.85 -2.01
C PRO A 89 -6.13 8.61 -0.79
N ALA A 90 -6.20 7.39 -0.26
CA ALA A 90 -6.95 7.13 0.98
C ALA A 90 -6.37 7.91 2.17
N ALA A 91 -5.04 7.88 2.35
CA ALA A 91 -4.37 8.67 3.38
C ALA A 91 -4.64 10.18 3.22
N GLY A 92 -4.56 10.70 1.99
CA GLY A 92 -4.83 12.11 1.73
C GLY A 92 -6.27 12.55 1.90
N LEU A 93 -7.24 11.65 1.64
CA LEU A 93 -8.65 11.91 1.95
C LEU A 93 -8.91 11.89 3.45
N LEU A 94 -8.37 10.91 4.19
CA LEU A 94 -8.54 10.82 5.63
C LEU A 94 -7.91 12.00 6.37
N ALA A 95 -6.69 12.39 5.99
CA ALA A 95 -6.03 13.58 6.53
C ALA A 95 -6.86 14.84 6.27
N HIS A 96 -7.42 14.98 5.06
CA HIS A 96 -8.31 16.09 4.73
C HIS A 96 -9.61 16.09 5.56
N LEU A 97 -10.22 14.92 5.79
CA LEU A 97 -11.43 14.78 6.60
C LEU A 97 -11.22 15.07 8.08
N THR A 98 -9.99 14.93 8.56
CA THR A 98 -9.59 15.11 9.97
C THR A 98 -8.84 16.43 10.19
N ASP A 99 -8.85 17.32 9.19
CA ASP A 99 -8.18 18.63 9.20
C ASP A 99 -6.71 18.58 9.64
N ARG A 100 -5.98 17.60 9.13
CA ARG A 100 -4.54 17.43 9.40
C ARG A 100 -3.75 17.21 8.12
N GLU A 101 -2.44 17.39 8.22
CA GLU A 101 -1.50 17.01 7.17
C GLU A 101 -1.29 15.48 7.14
N ILE A 102 -0.93 14.96 5.96
CA ILE A 102 -0.48 13.57 5.81
C ILE A 102 0.88 13.42 6.51
N THR A 103 1.02 12.37 7.29
CA THR A 103 2.28 12.00 7.96
C THR A 103 2.98 10.85 7.23
N GLU A 104 4.25 10.61 7.57
CA GLU A 104 4.97 9.44 7.07
C GLU A 104 4.31 8.13 7.53
N ASP A 105 3.80 8.07 8.75
CA ASP A 105 3.14 6.88 9.31
C ASP A 105 1.88 6.48 8.52
N ASP A 106 1.11 7.46 8.04
CA ASP A 106 -0.03 7.22 7.16
C ASP A 106 0.38 6.48 5.88
N LEU A 107 1.50 6.87 5.30
CA LEU A 107 2.04 6.27 4.07
C LEU A 107 2.69 4.92 4.34
N LEU A 108 3.33 4.75 5.50
CA LEU A 108 3.92 3.48 5.94
C LEU A 108 2.86 2.40 6.13
N ALA A 109 1.72 2.75 6.72
CA ALA A 109 0.59 1.83 6.91
C ALA A 109 0.15 1.18 5.58
N SER A 110 0.18 1.92 4.49
CA SER A 110 -0.20 1.44 3.15
C SER A 110 0.94 0.82 2.33
N SER A 111 2.20 0.96 2.77
CA SER A 111 3.38 0.55 2.00
C SER A 111 4.13 -0.67 2.55
N ARG A 112 3.98 -1.02 3.83
CA ARG A 112 4.55 -2.25 4.41
C ARG A 112 3.95 -3.49 3.76
N ARG A 113 4.79 -4.25 3.04
CA ARG A 113 4.43 -5.46 2.31
C ARG A 113 5.56 -6.49 2.46
N PRO A 114 5.41 -7.52 3.30
CA PRO A 114 6.43 -8.56 3.46
C PRO A 114 6.72 -9.29 2.15
N LEU A 115 5.68 -9.47 1.32
CA LEU A 115 5.79 -10.04 -0.02
C LEU A 115 5.56 -8.93 -1.06
N ALA A 116 6.49 -8.81 -2.02
CA ALA A 116 6.41 -7.80 -3.07
C ALA A 116 5.18 -7.99 -3.99
N ALA A 117 4.77 -9.26 -4.16
CA ALA A 117 3.63 -9.70 -4.94
C ALA A 117 2.91 -10.85 -4.23
N HIS A 118 1.73 -11.22 -4.72
CA HIS A 118 1.05 -12.43 -4.27
C HIS A 118 1.87 -13.66 -4.64
N VAL A 119 2.07 -14.54 -3.67
CA VAL A 119 2.79 -15.81 -3.85
C VAL A 119 1.86 -16.93 -3.42
N PRO A 120 1.67 -17.99 -4.23
CA PRO A 120 0.88 -19.15 -3.83
C PRO A 120 1.43 -19.79 -2.54
N LEU A 121 0.54 -20.23 -1.65
CA LEU A 121 0.95 -20.88 -0.40
C LEU A 121 1.82 -22.12 -0.65
N GLY A 122 1.52 -22.88 -1.71
CA GLY A 122 2.31 -24.05 -2.11
C GLY A 122 3.75 -23.71 -2.50
N THR A 123 4.01 -22.52 -3.05
CA THR A 123 5.37 -22.05 -3.35
C THR A 123 6.15 -21.81 -2.06
N LEU A 124 5.54 -21.19 -1.06
CA LEU A 124 6.17 -20.99 0.25
C LEU A 124 6.42 -22.34 0.95
N ALA A 125 5.44 -23.24 0.95
CA ALA A 125 5.58 -24.58 1.53
C ALA A 125 6.65 -25.44 0.83
N ALA A 126 6.88 -25.24 -0.47
CA ALA A 126 7.94 -25.92 -1.20
C ALA A 126 9.35 -25.43 -0.81
N LEU A 127 9.50 -24.16 -0.39
CA LEU A 127 10.78 -23.64 0.09
C LEU A 127 11.19 -24.24 1.43
N ASP A 128 10.21 -24.50 2.31
CA ASP A 128 10.41 -25.15 3.61
C ASP A 128 10.89 -26.60 3.43
N ARG A 129 10.18 -27.38 2.60
CA ARG A 129 10.57 -28.77 2.28
C ARG A 129 11.91 -28.90 1.55
N ALA A 130 12.35 -27.84 0.86
CA ALA A 130 13.63 -27.82 0.14
C ALA A 130 14.80 -27.34 1.02
N ALA A 131 14.54 -26.85 2.23
CA ALA A 131 15.59 -26.61 3.20
C ALA A 131 16.10 -27.98 3.72
N PRO A 132 17.41 -28.25 3.75
CA PRO A 132 17.91 -29.44 4.42
C PRO A 132 17.47 -29.38 5.90
N ASN A 133 16.93 -30.49 6.41
CA ASN A 133 16.65 -30.67 7.84
C ASN A 133 17.96 -30.47 8.62
N GLU A 134 18.17 -29.30 9.23
CA GLU A 134 19.26 -29.08 10.18
C GLU A 134 18.94 -29.64 11.59
N GLU A 135 17.75 -30.21 11.80
CA GLU A 135 17.38 -30.88 13.04
C GLU A 135 17.23 -32.40 12.84
N ALA A 136 18.37 -33.09 12.90
CA ALA A 136 18.46 -34.45 13.42
C ALA A 136 19.88 -34.66 13.96
N THR A 137 20.16 -34.11 15.14
CA THR A 137 21.21 -34.63 16.02
C THR A 137 20.56 -34.85 17.39
N PRO A 138 20.60 -36.09 17.93
CA PRO A 138 19.95 -36.44 19.20
C PRO A 138 20.60 -35.77 20.41
#